data_AF-A0A2R6F1I3-F1
#
_entry.id   AF-A0A2R6F1I3-F1
#
_cell.length_a   1.000
_cell.length_b   1.000
_cell.length_c   1.000
_cell.angle_alpha   90.00
_cell.angle_beta   90.00
_cell.angle_gamma   90.00
#
_symmetry.space_group_name_H-M   'P 1'
#
loop_
_entity.id
_entity.type
_entity.pdbx_description
1 polymer ?
#
loop_
_entity_poly.entity_id
_entity_poly.type
_entity_poly.pdbx_seq_one_letter_code
_entity_poly.pdbx_strand_id
1 'polypeptide(L)'
;MDHLAPSNVPVYVTTAEQQRIWDRCEARGQPVIAIRAATRGYIVRYDLQHLDRQLSQRTLQDLRDRVRSQRGYPTGPDETDPVSETEGIGGEAGAVSGELHAPTERAARNLASHLSPFVLDRSNWK
;
A
#
# COMPACT_ATOMS: atom_id res chain seq x y z
N MET A 1 -2.91 -18.80 -1.13
CA MET A 1 -2.95 -17.33 -1.17
C MET A 1 -2.10 -16.82 -0.03
N ASP A 2 -1.01 -16.13 -0.35
CA ASP A 2 -0.17 -15.50 0.65
C ASP A 2 -0.87 -14.25 1.17
N HIS A 3 -1.14 -14.21 2.47
CA HIS A 3 -1.78 -13.09 3.15
C HIS A 3 -0.96 -12.74 4.39
N LEU A 4 -0.63 -11.46 4.55
CA LEU A 4 0.03 -10.96 5.76
C LEU A 4 -1.03 -10.72 6.83
N ALA A 5 -0.91 -11.41 7.96
CA ALA A 5 -1.67 -11.06 9.15
C ALA A 5 -1.36 -9.60 9.55
N PRO A 6 -2.33 -8.81 10.05
CA PRO A 6 -2.10 -7.41 10.45
C PRO A 6 -0.92 -7.21 11.42
N SER A 7 -0.73 -8.17 12.33
CA SER A 7 0.38 -8.19 13.29
C SER A 7 1.77 -8.37 12.65
N ASN A 8 1.81 -8.95 11.44
CA ASN A 8 3.05 -9.31 10.75
C ASN A 8 3.51 -8.23 9.76
N VAL A 9 2.74 -7.15 9.59
CA VAL A 9 3.13 -6.02 8.74
C VAL A 9 4.17 -5.18 9.50
N PRO A 10 5.39 -5.00 8.97
CA PRO A 10 6.41 -4.21 9.64
C PRO A 10 6.02 -2.73 9.67
N VAL A 11 6.25 -2.08 10.81
CA VAL A 11 6.14 -0.63 10.98
C VAL A 11 7.55 -0.06 11.09
N TYR A 12 7.83 1.06 10.43
CA TYR A 12 9.08 1.78 10.55
C TYR A 12 8.83 3.26 10.83
N VAL A 13 9.77 3.87 11.55
CA VAL A 13 9.78 5.31 11.84
C VAL A 13 10.95 5.97 11.12
N THR A 14 12.09 5.27 11.07
CA THR A 14 13.35 5.80 10.55
C THR A 14 13.70 5.25 9.16
N THR A 15 14.51 5.99 8.42
CA THR A 15 15.06 5.55 7.13
C THR A 15 15.91 4.28 7.26
N ALA A 16 16.62 4.09 8.37
CA ALA A 16 17.43 2.89 8.59
C ALA A 16 16.55 1.64 8.77
N GLU A 17 15.42 1.75 9.46
CA GLU A 17 14.43 0.66 9.56
C GLU A 17 13.77 0.40 8.21
N GLN A 18 13.42 1.46 7.47
CA GLN A 18 12.91 1.35 6.11
C GLN A 18 13.87 0.52 5.24
N GLN A 19 15.15 0.89 5.19
CA GLN A 19 16.14 0.19 4.36
C GLN A 19 16.22 -1.31 4.70
N ARG A 20 16.26 -1.66 5.99
CA ARG A 20 16.31 -3.07 6.43
C ARG A 20 15.09 -3.88 5.99
N ILE A 21 13.92 -3.26 5.88
CA ILE A 21 12.71 -3.91 5.38
C ILE A 21 12.87 -4.17 3.88
N TRP A 22 13.32 -3.16 3.12
CA TRP A 22 13.58 -3.28 1.68
C TRP A 22 14.61 -4.36 1.37
N ASP A 23 15.77 -4.33 2.02
CA ASP A 23 16.85 -5.30 1.81
C ASP A 23 16.36 -6.74 2.06
N ARG A 24 15.51 -6.94 3.07
CA ARG A 24 14.95 -8.25 3.40
C ARG A 24 13.96 -8.74 2.34
N CYS A 25 13.10 -7.84 1.85
CA CYS A 25 12.14 -8.16 0.79
C CYS A 25 12.85 -8.47 -0.52
N GLU A 26 13.85 -7.66 -0.87
CA GLU A 26 14.70 -7.86 -2.05
C GLU A 26 15.43 -9.19 -2.00
N ALA A 27 16.11 -9.49 -0.89
CA ALA A 27 16.82 -10.77 -0.70
C ALA A 27 15.89 -12.00 -0.79
N ARG A 28 14.57 -11.82 -0.62
CA ARG A 28 13.56 -12.88 -0.70
C ARG A 28 12.79 -12.89 -2.03
N GLY A 29 13.03 -11.92 -2.91
CA GLY A 29 12.24 -11.73 -4.14
C GLY A 29 10.74 -11.56 -3.83
N GLN A 30 10.44 -10.80 -2.77
CA GLN A 30 9.08 -10.52 -2.30
C GLN A 30 8.78 -9.03 -2.39
N PRO A 31 7.56 -8.64 -2.78
CA PRO A 31 7.19 -7.24 -2.80
C PRO A 31 7.24 -6.66 -1.38
N VAL A 32 7.50 -5.36 -1.28
CA VAL A 32 7.49 -4.67 0.01
C VAL A 32 6.05 -4.34 0.37
N ILE A 33 5.66 -4.63 1.62
CA ILE A 33 4.44 -4.12 2.24
C ILE A 33 4.83 -3.69 3.66
N ALA A 34 4.73 -2.39 3.94
CA ALA A 34 5.18 -1.84 5.20
C ALA A 34 4.34 -0.63 5.60
N ILE A 35 4.44 -0.23 6.87
CA ILE A 35 3.74 0.93 7.41
C ILE A 35 4.77 1.95 7.89
N ARG A 36 4.68 3.18 7.41
CA ARG A 36 5.41 4.31 7.95
C ARG A 36 4.59 4.98 9.04
N ALA A 37 5.17 5.16 10.22
CA ALA A 37 4.62 6.06 11.22
C ALA A 37 4.98 7.51 10.84
N ALA A 38 3.96 8.35 10.64
CA ALA A 38 4.12 9.76 10.30
C ALA A 38 3.58 10.64 11.44
N THR A 39 3.92 11.94 11.41
CA THR A 39 3.47 12.89 12.44
C THR A 39 1.95 12.98 12.56
N ARG A 40 1.22 12.76 11.45
CA ARG A 40 -0.25 12.78 11.39
C ARG A 40 -0.82 11.44 10.92
N GLY A 41 -0.50 10.38 11.66
CA GLY A 41 -1.06 9.04 11.43
C GLY A 41 -0.07 8.09 10.77
N TYR A 42 -0.57 7.23 9.89
CA TYR A 42 0.18 6.11 9.35
C TYR A 42 0.01 6.03 7.83
N ILE A 43 1.08 5.66 7.12
CA ILE A 43 1.07 5.48 5.67
C ILE A 43 1.39 4.02 5.38
N VAL A 44 0.45 3.31 4.78
CA VAL A 44 0.66 1.96 4.26
C VAL A 44 1.31 2.09 2.89
N ARG A 45 2.48 1.48 2.73
CA ARG A 45 3.20 1.46 1.46
C ARG A 45 3.32 0.04 0.93
N TYR A 46 3.12 -0.11 -0.37
CA TYR A 46 3.56 -1.30 -1.11
C TYR A 46 4.50 -0.92 -2.25
N ASP A 47 5.40 -1.82 -2.63
CA ASP A 47 6.42 -1.58 -3.64
C ASP A 47 6.83 -2.88 -4.35
N LEU A 48 6.75 -2.88 -5.69
CA LEU A 48 7.19 -3.95 -6.57
C LEU A 48 8.42 -3.55 -7.42
N GLN A 49 8.96 -2.35 -7.23
CA GLN A 49 9.97 -1.77 -8.13
C GLN A 49 11.23 -2.63 -8.21
N HIS A 50 11.73 -3.12 -7.07
CA HIS A 50 12.92 -3.97 -7.01
C HIS A 50 12.74 -5.34 -7.70
N LEU A 51 11.50 -5.73 -8.01
CA LEU A 51 11.20 -6.95 -8.75
C LEU A 51 11.13 -6.73 -10.27
N ASP A 52 11.23 -5.47 -10.72
CA ASP A 52 10.94 -5.06 -12.10
C ASP A 52 9.56 -5.55 -12.57
N ARG A 53 8.56 -5.42 -11.67
CA ARG A 53 7.18 -5.84 -11.88
C ARG A 53 6.20 -4.73 -11.53
N GLN A 54 5.02 -4.84 -12.10
CA GLN A 54 3.90 -4.00 -11.77
C GLN A 54 2.62 -4.82 -11.68
N LEU A 55 1.65 -4.32 -10.91
CA LEU A 55 0.30 -4.88 -10.89
C LEU A 55 -0.35 -4.74 -12.27
N SER A 56 -1.13 -5.75 -12.65
CA SER A 56 -1.97 -5.69 -13.82
C SER A 56 -3.00 -4.56 -13.68
N GLN A 57 -3.46 -4.00 -14.80
CA GLN A 57 -4.48 -2.94 -14.80
C GLN A 57 -5.77 -3.39 -14.09
N ARG A 58 -6.14 -4.68 -14.26
CA ARG A 58 -7.30 -5.27 -13.58
C ARG A 58 -7.11 -5.30 -12.07
N THR A 59 -5.97 -5.83 -11.60
CA THR A 59 -5.66 -5.89 -10.17
C THR A 59 -5.59 -4.49 -9.56
N LEU A 60 -5.02 -3.52 -10.29
CA LEU A 60 -4.93 -2.13 -9.85
C LEU A 60 -6.33 -1.51 -9.68
N GLN A 61 -7.25 -1.79 -10.59
CA GLN A 61 -8.63 -1.35 -10.49
C GLN A 61 -9.32 -1.99 -9.27
N ASP A 62 -9.21 -3.32 -9.12
CA ASP A 62 -9.77 -4.04 -7.98
C ASP A 62 -9.22 -3.52 -6.64
N LEU A 63 -7.93 -3.18 -6.59
CA LEU A 63 -7.27 -2.59 -5.43
C LEU A 63 -7.88 -1.22 -5.08
N ARG A 64 -8.07 -0.35 -6.07
CA ARG A 64 -8.66 0.99 -5.89
C ARG A 64 -10.11 0.91 -5.42
N ASP A 65 -10.90 0.04 -6.02
CA ASP A 65 -12.29 -0.17 -5.63
C ASP A 65 -12.40 -0.70 -4.19
N ARG A 66 -11.48 -1.61 -3.82
CA ARG A 66 -11.39 -2.13 -2.45
C ARG A 66 -11.01 -1.03 -1.45
N VAL A 67 -10.00 -0.22 -1.73
CA VAL A 67 -9.59 0.90 -0.86
C VAL A 67 -10.75 1.90 -0.71
N ARG A 68 -11.42 2.25 -1.81
CA ARG A 68 -12.57 3.16 -1.80
C ARG A 68 -13.70 2.63 -0.94
N SER A 69 -14.04 1.34 -1.04
CA SER A 69 -15.11 0.72 -0.23
C SER A 69 -14.85 0.74 1.28
N GLN A 70 -13.59 0.89 1.71
CA GLN A 70 -13.21 0.90 3.12
C GLN A 70 -13.13 2.32 3.72
N ARG A 71 -12.97 3.34 2.88
CA ARG A 71 -13.10 4.74 3.29
C ARG A 71 -14.57 5.09 3.39
N GLY A 72 -15.22 4.69 4.49
CA GLY A 72 -16.61 5.06 4.75
C GLY A 72 -16.75 6.56 5.02
N TYR A 73 -16.98 7.38 3.99
CA TYR A 73 -17.53 8.73 4.14
C TYR A 73 -18.43 9.09 2.93
N PRO A 74 -19.51 9.88 3.14
CA PRO A 74 -20.45 10.24 2.08
C PRO A 74 -19.75 11.13 1.07
N THR A 75 -19.89 10.84 -0.22
CA THR A 75 -19.55 11.78 -1.29
C THR A 75 -20.54 12.95 -1.24
N GLY A 76 -20.26 13.94 -0.39
CA GLY A 76 -20.93 15.23 -0.38
C GLY A 76 -20.36 16.15 -1.47
N PRO A 77 -21.18 17.02 -2.09
CA PRO A 77 -20.82 17.75 -3.30
C PRO A 77 -19.84 18.93 -3.12
N ASP A 78 -19.22 19.13 -1.95
CA ASP A 78 -18.49 20.37 -1.63
C ASP A 78 -17.17 20.19 -0.84
N GLU A 79 -16.63 18.97 -0.76
CA GLU A 79 -15.30 18.73 -0.20
C GLU A 79 -14.47 17.97 -1.23
N THR A 80 -13.56 18.71 -1.86
CA THR A 80 -12.43 18.28 -2.70
C THR A 80 -12.45 16.81 -3.10
N ASP A 81 -12.73 16.55 -4.39
CA ASP A 81 -12.46 15.25 -5.01
C ASP A 81 -11.13 14.69 -4.49
N PRO A 82 -11.10 13.55 -3.75
CA PRO A 82 -9.85 12.93 -3.31
C PRO A 82 -9.08 12.29 -4.49
N VAL A 83 -9.46 12.65 -5.73
CA VAL A 83 -8.81 12.32 -7.00
C VAL A 83 -8.18 13.60 -7.58
N SER A 84 -7.37 14.30 -6.79
CA SER A 84 -6.36 15.29 -7.19
C SER A 84 -5.66 15.73 -5.91
N GLU A 85 -4.42 15.38 -5.63
CA GLU A 85 -3.24 15.82 -6.38
C GLU A 85 -2.32 14.66 -6.75
N THR A 86 -2.27 14.41 -8.06
CA THR A 86 -1.26 13.59 -8.71
C THR A 86 -0.17 14.53 -9.20
N GLU A 87 0.99 14.56 -8.54
CA GLU A 87 2.23 14.99 -9.20
C GLU A 87 3.34 13.98 -8.88
N GLY A 88 3.67 13.16 -9.89
CA GLY A 88 4.93 12.44 -9.99
C GLY A 88 5.08 11.17 -9.15
N ILE A 89 4.82 10.01 -9.78
CA ILE A 89 5.18 8.66 -9.29
C ILE A 89 4.31 8.15 -8.13
N GLY A 90 3.20 7.47 -8.45
CA GLY A 90 2.44 6.69 -7.46
C GLY A 90 1.37 7.47 -6.71
N GLY A 91 0.28 7.84 -7.41
CA GLY A 91 -0.98 8.17 -6.72
C GLY A 91 -1.40 7.03 -5.80
N GLU A 92 -2.17 7.34 -4.75
CA GLU A 92 -2.55 6.49 -3.59
C GLU A 92 -2.44 4.96 -3.75
N ALA A 93 -2.86 4.40 -4.89
CA ALA A 93 -2.46 3.07 -5.35
C ALA A 93 -1.97 3.12 -6.81
N GLY A 94 -0.65 3.05 -7.02
CA GLY A 94 -0.01 2.95 -8.33
C GLY A 94 0.34 1.51 -8.71
N ALA A 95 0.59 1.26 -10.00
CA ALA A 95 0.85 -0.11 -10.48
C ALA A 95 2.16 -0.70 -9.90
N VAL A 96 3.16 0.14 -9.62
CA VAL A 96 4.47 -0.29 -9.08
C VAL A 96 4.55 -0.06 -7.57
N SER A 97 4.10 1.10 -7.11
CA SER A 97 4.08 1.49 -5.71
C SER A 97 2.81 2.28 -5.39
N GLY A 98 2.40 2.25 -4.13
CA GLY A 98 1.27 3.04 -3.64
C GLY A 98 1.45 3.41 -2.17
N GLU A 99 0.91 4.56 -1.79
CA GLU A 99 0.93 5.10 -0.45
C GLU A 99 -0.49 5.43 0.01
N LEU A 100 -0.96 4.73 1.04
CA LEU A 100 -2.33 4.84 1.53
C LEU A 100 -2.36 5.32 2.98
N HIS A 101 -3.02 6.45 3.20
CA HIS A 101 -3.13 7.06 4.51
C HIS A 101 -4.16 6.35 5.40
N ALA A 102 -3.82 6.20 6.67
CA ALA A 102 -4.68 5.68 7.71
C ALA A 102 -4.52 6.47 9.03
N PRO A 103 -5.62 6.71 9.77
CA PRO A 103 -5.59 7.57 10.95
C PRO A 103 -4.93 6.91 12.18
N THR A 104 -4.86 5.57 12.22
CA THR A 104 -4.32 4.81 13.35
C THR A 104 -3.49 3.62 12.87
N GLU A 105 -2.57 3.13 13.71
CA GLU A 105 -1.75 1.95 13.36
C GLU A 105 -2.62 0.74 13.08
N ARG A 106 -3.66 0.53 13.89
CA ARG A 106 -4.61 -0.58 13.71
C ARG A 106 -5.30 -0.49 12.36
N ALA A 107 -5.74 0.70 11.94
CA ALA A 107 -6.33 0.90 10.63
C ALA A 107 -5.30 0.63 9.51
N ALA A 108 -4.06 1.09 9.68
CA ALA A 108 -2.97 0.84 8.72
C ALA A 108 -2.64 -0.65 8.58
N ARG A 109 -2.54 -1.38 9.69
CA ARG A 109 -2.29 -2.82 9.71
C ARG A 109 -3.41 -3.62 9.05
N ASN A 110 -4.66 -3.24 9.33
CA ASN A 110 -5.81 -3.86 8.67
C ASN A 110 -5.80 -3.58 7.16
N LEU A 111 -5.52 -2.34 6.77
CA LEU A 111 -5.42 -1.97 5.37
C LEU A 111 -4.30 -2.75 4.67
N ALA A 112 -3.09 -2.78 5.22
CA ALA A 112 -1.95 -3.52 4.69
C ALA A 112 -2.24 -5.03 4.54
N SER A 113 -2.87 -5.63 5.55
CA SER A 113 -3.33 -7.02 5.52
C SER A 113 -4.30 -7.27 4.36
N HIS A 114 -5.24 -6.36 4.11
CA HIS A 114 -6.17 -6.47 2.98
C HIS A 114 -5.53 -6.28 1.60
N LEU A 115 -4.50 -5.44 1.48
CA LEU A 115 -3.78 -5.25 0.21
C LEU A 115 -2.86 -6.43 -0.09
N SER A 116 -2.40 -7.13 0.94
CA SER A 116 -1.39 -8.17 0.81
C SER A 116 -1.71 -9.28 -0.20
N PRO A 117 -2.95 -9.79 -0.35
CA PRO A 117 -3.25 -10.79 -1.37
C PRO A 117 -3.13 -10.25 -2.80
N PHE A 118 -3.43 -8.96 -3.02
CA PHE A 118 -3.30 -8.34 -4.34
C PHE A 118 -1.83 -8.20 -4.74
N VAL A 119 -1.01 -7.76 -3.79
CA VAL A 119 0.40 -7.44 -4.02
C VAL A 119 1.28 -8.70 -4.01
N LEU A 120 1.01 -9.68 -3.14
CA LEU A 120 1.82 -10.89 -3.01
C LEU A 120 1.52 -11.95 -4.08
N ASP A 121 0.31 -11.96 -4.65
CA ASP A 121 -0.05 -12.94 -5.67
C ASP A 121 0.63 -12.59 -7.01
N ARG A 122 1.61 -13.41 -7.39
CA ARG A 122 2.37 -13.25 -8.63
C ARG A 122 1.51 -13.29 -9.89
N SER A 123 0.34 -13.93 -9.85
CA SER A 123 -0.60 -13.95 -10.99
C SER A 123 -1.19 -12.57 -11.29
N ASN A 124 -1.10 -11.64 -10.34
CA ASN A 124 -1.50 -10.25 -10.52
C ASN A 124 -0.42 -9.37 -11.15
N TRP A 125 0.79 -9.88 -11.35
CA TRP A 125 1.93 -9.10 -11.86
C TRP A 125 2.02 -9.15 -13.38
N LYS A 126 2.61 -8.11 -13.98
CA LYS A 126 3.00 -8.04 -15.39
C LYS A 126 4.48 -7.66 -15.46
#